data_AF-A0A314UB35-F1
#
_entry.id   AF-A0A314UB35-F1
#
_cell.length_a   1.000
_cell.length_b   1.000
_cell.length_c   1.000
_cell.angle_alpha   90.00
_cell.angle_beta   90.00
_cell.angle_gamma   90.00
#
_symmetry.space_group_name_H-M   'P 1'
#
loop_
_entity.id
_entity.type
_entity.pdbx_description
1 polymer ?
#
loop_
_entity_poly.entity_id
_entity_poly.type
_entity_poly.pdbx_seq_one_letter_code
_entity_poly.pdbx_strand_id
1 'polypeptide(L)'
;MACSSLAKLNAASSQWIGQQSFTQRHGSSTSLSTRRVAVPIRAKAYTDELILTAKTIASPGRGILAIDESNATCGKRLDSIGLDNTEVNRQAYRQLLLTTPGLGEYISGAILFEETLYQSTTDGKKFVDVLREQKIVPGIKVDKGLVPLPGSNNESWCQGLDGLASRSAEYYKQGARFAKWRTVVSIPCGPSALAVKEAAWGLARYAAISQDNGLVPIVEPEILLDGDHPIERTLEVAEKVWAEVFYYLAENNVVFEGILLKPSMVTPGAEHKEKASPETIAKHTLTVLKRRVPPAVPGIMFLSGGQSEAEATLNLNAMNQSPNPWHVSFSYARALQNSVLKAWKDILRTWKLHKGHCWSEQRRTPWLS
;
A
#
# COMPACT_ATOMS: atom_id res chain seq x y z
N MET A 1 61.37 14.72 -51.66
CA MET A 1 60.69 13.93 -52.71
C MET A 1 59.19 14.12 -52.53
N ALA A 2 58.62 14.99 -53.35
CA ALA A 2 57.18 15.22 -53.44
C ALA A 2 56.61 14.32 -54.55
N CYS A 3 55.40 13.80 -54.38
CA CYS A 3 54.53 13.55 -55.53
C CYS A 3 53.05 13.55 -55.10
N SER A 4 52.38 14.60 -55.54
CA SER A 4 50.94 14.84 -55.56
C SER A 4 50.31 14.22 -56.80
N SER A 5 49.06 13.74 -56.72
CA SER A 5 48.19 13.65 -57.90
C SER A 5 46.76 14.11 -57.60
N LEU A 6 46.43 15.25 -58.22
CA LEU A 6 45.09 15.79 -58.44
C LEU A 6 44.49 15.13 -59.69
N ALA A 7 43.20 14.77 -59.66
CA ALA A 7 42.43 14.51 -60.86
C ALA A 7 41.31 15.55 -60.98
N LYS A 8 41.35 16.27 -62.10
CA LYS A 8 40.47 17.38 -62.50
C LYS A 8 39.17 16.88 -63.13
N LEU A 9 38.13 17.66 -62.92
CA LEU A 9 36.86 17.68 -63.65
C LEU A 9 37.07 17.89 -65.16
N ASN A 10 36.22 17.25 -65.97
CA ASN A 10 35.98 17.65 -67.35
C ASN A 10 34.46 17.77 -67.58
N ALA A 11 34.06 18.94 -68.08
CA ALA A 11 32.73 19.24 -68.57
C ALA A 11 32.80 19.46 -70.08
N ALA A 12 31.93 18.81 -70.84
CA ALA A 12 31.28 19.35 -72.05
C ALA A 12 30.47 18.25 -72.76
N SER A 13 29.15 18.41 -72.79
CA SER A 13 28.40 18.58 -74.05
C SER A 13 26.90 18.64 -73.75
N SER A 14 26.33 19.82 -73.94
CA SER A 14 24.90 20.07 -73.93
C SER A 14 24.34 19.89 -75.33
N GLN A 15 23.14 19.31 -75.43
CA GLN A 15 21.99 19.77 -76.23
C GLN A 15 21.12 18.55 -76.62
N TRP A 16 19.92 18.45 -76.06
CA TRP A 16 18.70 18.75 -76.82
C TRP A 16 17.46 18.66 -75.92
N ILE A 17 16.63 19.68 -76.03
CA ILE A 17 15.32 19.84 -75.39
C ILE A 17 14.30 19.05 -76.22
N GLY A 18 13.53 18.19 -75.56
CA GLY A 18 12.37 17.51 -76.14
C GLY A 18 11.27 17.41 -75.09
N GLN A 19 10.23 18.22 -75.25
CA GLN A 19 9.05 18.36 -74.41
C GLN A 19 8.40 17.01 -74.06
N GLN A 20 8.20 16.73 -72.77
CA GLN A 20 7.04 15.95 -72.32
C GLN A 20 6.50 16.55 -71.01
N SER A 21 5.22 16.89 -71.04
CA SER A 21 4.45 17.41 -69.92
C SER A 21 4.41 16.42 -68.76
N PHE A 22 4.82 16.84 -67.57
CA PHE A 22 4.57 16.12 -66.34
C PHE A 22 3.07 16.14 -66.02
N THR A 23 2.39 15.00 -66.20
CA THR A 23 1.08 14.77 -65.60
C THR A 23 1.26 14.55 -64.11
N GLN A 24 0.69 15.44 -63.30
CA GLN A 24 0.59 15.31 -61.85
C GLN A 24 -0.23 14.06 -61.52
N ARG A 25 0.43 12.97 -61.11
CA ARG A 25 -0.26 11.86 -60.45
C ARG A 25 -0.52 12.28 -59.01
N HIS A 26 -1.78 12.58 -58.68
CA HIS A 26 -2.24 12.61 -57.30
C HIS A 26 -2.09 11.21 -56.70
N GLY A 27 -1.05 11.02 -55.89
CA GLY A 27 -0.95 9.85 -55.03
C GLY A 27 -2.03 9.94 -53.95
N SER A 28 -3.00 9.02 -53.96
CA SER A 28 -3.91 8.87 -52.83
C SER A 28 -3.10 8.34 -51.64
N SER A 29 -2.79 9.20 -50.67
CA SER A 29 -2.34 8.73 -49.37
C SER A 29 -3.54 8.08 -48.68
N THR A 30 -3.68 6.76 -48.80
CA THR A 30 -4.54 6.00 -47.90
C THR A 30 -3.93 6.09 -46.51
N SER A 31 -4.39 7.04 -45.69
CA SER A 31 -4.07 7.05 -44.27
C SER A 31 -4.63 5.75 -43.71
N LEU A 32 -3.76 4.83 -43.32
CA LEU A 32 -4.16 3.74 -42.45
C LEU A 32 -4.65 4.38 -41.15
N SER A 33 -5.97 4.52 -41.03
CA SER A 33 -6.61 4.83 -39.76
C SER A 33 -6.24 3.71 -38.82
N THR A 34 -5.20 3.92 -38.00
CA THR A 34 -4.99 3.10 -36.81
C THR A 34 -6.24 3.29 -35.97
N ARG A 35 -7.16 2.32 -36.05
CA ARG A 35 -8.26 2.21 -35.10
C ARG A 35 -7.59 2.18 -33.74
N ARG A 36 -7.59 3.30 -33.01
CA ARG A 36 -7.36 3.26 -31.57
C ARG A 36 -8.44 2.35 -31.05
N VAL A 37 -8.08 1.10 -30.74
CA VAL A 37 -8.91 0.25 -29.91
C VAL A 37 -8.93 0.99 -28.58
N ALA A 38 -9.97 1.81 -28.36
CA ALA A 38 -10.23 2.38 -27.07
C ALA A 38 -10.48 1.16 -26.16
N VAL A 39 -9.46 0.75 -25.39
CA VAL A 39 -9.66 -0.23 -24.34
C VAL A 39 -10.61 0.43 -23.36
N PRO A 40 -11.87 -0.02 -23.27
CA PRO A 40 -12.78 0.59 -22.33
C PRO A 40 -12.21 0.37 -20.94
N ILE A 41 -11.94 1.45 -20.21
CA ILE A 41 -11.68 1.39 -18.77
C ILE A 41 -12.86 0.62 -18.15
N ARG A 42 -12.62 -0.62 -17.70
CA ARG A 42 -13.67 -1.54 -17.23
C ARG A 42 -14.20 -1.19 -15.85
N ALA A 43 -13.50 -0.32 -15.12
CA ALA A 43 -13.96 0.20 -13.84
C ALA A 43 -15.29 1.00 -13.93
N LYS A 44 -15.85 1.28 -15.11
CA LYS A 44 -17.05 2.13 -15.30
C LYS A 44 -18.22 1.81 -14.36
N ALA A 45 -18.43 0.55 -13.96
CA ALA A 45 -19.52 0.22 -13.02
C ALA A 45 -19.27 0.74 -11.58
N TYR A 46 -18.01 0.86 -11.16
CA TYR A 46 -17.62 1.24 -9.80
C TYR A 46 -16.82 2.54 -9.71
N THR A 47 -16.44 3.19 -10.83
CA THR A 47 -15.52 4.33 -10.82
C THR A 47 -15.93 5.42 -9.82
N ASP A 48 -17.19 5.85 -9.84
CA ASP A 48 -17.66 6.90 -8.93
C ASP A 48 -17.66 6.44 -7.46
N GLU A 49 -18.03 5.18 -7.19
CA GLU A 49 -17.98 4.58 -5.85
C GLU A 49 -16.54 4.47 -5.33
N LEU A 50 -15.59 4.07 -6.20
CA LEU A 50 -14.18 3.98 -5.87
C LEU A 50 -13.61 5.35 -5.49
N ILE A 51 -13.90 6.38 -6.30
CA ILE A 51 -13.44 7.75 -6.05
C ILE A 51 -14.03 8.28 -4.74
N LEU A 52 -15.33 8.06 -4.52
CA LEU A 52 -16.01 8.48 -3.29
C LEU A 52 -15.42 7.76 -2.05
N THR A 53 -15.20 6.45 -2.16
CA THR A 53 -14.63 5.63 -1.08
C THR A 53 -13.21 6.07 -0.75
N ALA A 54 -12.35 6.26 -1.77
CA ALA A 54 -10.98 6.70 -1.58
C ALA A 54 -10.91 8.08 -0.91
N LYS A 55 -11.76 9.03 -1.34
CA LYS A 55 -11.90 10.35 -0.69
C LYS A 55 -12.43 10.26 0.75
N THR A 56 -13.38 9.35 1.01
CA THR A 56 -13.94 9.13 2.35
C THR A 56 -12.87 8.62 3.31
N ILE A 57 -12.03 7.68 2.85
CA ILE A 57 -10.89 7.18 3.62
C ILE A 57 -9.84 8.29 3.78
N ALA A 58 -9.57 9.07 2.74
CA ALA A 58 -8.63 10.18 2.74
C ALA A 58 -9.21 11.50 3.33
N SER A 59 -10.16 11.41 4.27
CA SER A 59 -10.78 12.59 4.88
C SER A 59 -9.84 13.25 5.91
N PRO A 60 -9.86 14.60 6.04
CA PRO A 60 -9.05 15.34 7.03
C PRO A 60 -9.16 14.80 8.46
N GLY A 61 -8.05 14.81 9.19
CA GLY A 61 -7.99 14.40 10.59
C GLY A 61 -8.12 12.90 10.86
N ARG A 62 -8.37 12.08 9.83
CA ARG A 62 -8.53 10.62 9.97
C ARG A 62 -7.47 9.83 9.21
N GLY A 63 -7.24 8.60 9.68
CA GLY A 63 -6.36 7.62 9.05
C GLY A 63 -6.92 6.20 9.14
N ILE A 64 -6.05 5.22 8.89
CA ILE A 64 -6.43 3.81 8.77
C ILE A 64 -5.86 3.00 9.93
N LEU A 65 -6.72 2.21 10.59
CA LEU A 65 -6.31 1.17 11.52
C LEU A 65 -6.00 -0.11 10.76
N ALA A 66 -4.74 -0.54 10.72
CA ALA A 66 -4.33 -1.78 10.07
C ALA A 66 -4.31 -2.92 11.10
N ILE A 67 -5.33 -3.77 11.09
CA ILE A 67 -5.49 -4.94 11.97
C ILE A 67 -5.57 -6.24 11.15
N ASP A 68 -4.93 -6.24 10.00
CA ASP A 68 -4.88 -7.30 9.00
C ASP A 68 -3.71 -8.26 9.20
N GLU A 69 -3.23 -8.39 10.44
CA GLU A 69 -2.23 -9.39 10.77
C GLU A 69 -2.79 -10.79 10.48
N SER A 70 -2.02 -11.61 9.77
CA SER A 70 -2.36 -13.02 9.61
C SER A 70 -2.43 -13.71 10.97
N ASN A 71 -3.08 -14.88 11.05
CA ASN A 71 -3.18 -15.64 12.30
C ASN A 71 -1.81 -15.89 12.94
N ALA A 72 -0.77 -16.14 12.14
CA ALA A 72 0.60 -16.30 12.64
C ALA A 72 1.17 -15.00 13.22
N THR A 73 1.01 -13.87 12.52
CA THR A 73 1.50 -12.56 12.99
C THR A 73 0.73 -12.07 14.22
N CYS A 74 -0.59 -12.30 14.27
CA CYS A 74 -1.41 -12.01 15.43
C CYS A 74 -1.01 -12.88 16.63
N GLY A 75 -0.71 -14.16 16.41
CA GLY A 75 -0.21 -15.08 17.44
C GLY A 75 1.01 -14.51 18.15
N LYS A 76 2.04 -14.08 17.41
CA LYS A 76 3.24 -13.45 18.00
C LYS A 76 2.92 -12.24 18.87
N ARG A 77 1.86 -11.48 18.56
CA ARG A 77 1.42 -10.33 19.38
C ARG A 77 0.72 -10.79 20.66
N LEU A 78 -0.15 -11.80 20.56
CA LEU A 78 -0.83 -12.40 21.72
C LEU A 78 0.19 -13.06 22.67
N ASP A 79 1.18 -13.77 22.13
CA ASP A 79 2.24 -14.41 22.90
C ASP A 79 3.02 -13.38 23.74
N SER A 80 3.27 -12.17 23.20
CA SER A 80 3.97 -11.10 23.93
C SER A 80 3.26 -10.62 25.21
N ILE A 81 1.94 -10.85 25.27
CA ILE A 81 1.10 -10.54 26.44
C ILE A 81 0.68 -11.80 27.21
N GLY A 82 1.16 -12.98 26.81
CA GLY A 82 0.90 -14.26 27.48
C GLY A 82 -0.49 -14.83 27.20
N LEU A 83 -1.02 -14.60 26.00
CA LEU A 83 -2.25 -15.22 25.50
C LEU A 83 -1.94 -16.20 24.38
N ASP A 84 -2.63 -17.34 24.39
CA ASP A 84 -2.52 -18.34 23.33
C ASP A 84 -3.10 -17.84 22.00
N ASN A 85 -2.54 -18.30 20.89
CA ASN A 85 -3.03 -17.99 19.55
C ASN A 85 -4.29 -18.80 19.15
N THR A 86 -5.40 -18.55 19.85
CA THR A 86 -6.71 -19.14 19.54
C THR A 86 -7.59 -18.16 18.78
N GLU A 87 -8.58 -18.68 18.03
CA GLU A 87 -9.56 -17.83 17.34
C GLU A 87 -10.28 -16.89 18.32
N VAL A 88 -10.69 -17.41 19.49
CA VAL A 88 -11.35 -16.64 20.54
C VAL A 88 -10.50 -15.47 21.00
N ASN A 89 -9.19 -15.67 21.22
CA ASN A 89 -8.30 -14.57 21.64
C ASN A 89 -8.07 -13.56 20.51
N ARG A 90 -7.98 -14.01 19.25
CA ARG A 90 -7.87 -13.13 18.09
C ARG A 90 -9.13 -12.27 17.90
N GLN A 91 -10.31 -12.89 18.03
CA GLN A 91 -11.62 -12.24 17.99
C GLN A 91 -11.75 -11.22 19.13
N ALA A 92 -11.45 -11.62 20.38
CA ALA A 92 -11.52 -10.73 21.53
C ALA A 92 -10.61 -9.51 21.37
N TYR A 93 -9.40 -9.71 20.83
CA TYR A 93 -8.49 -8.61 20.54
C TYR A 93 -9.03 -7.67 19.45
N ARG A 94 -9.65 -8.19 18.39
CA ARG A 94 -10.26 -7.32 17.36
C ARG A 94 -11.51 -6.63 17.85
N GLN A 95 -12.32 -7.30 18.67
CA GLN A 95 -13.47 -6.68 19.32
C GLN A 95 -13.03 -5.50 20.19
N LEU A 96 -12.03 -5.68 21.06
CA LEU A 96 -11.45 -4.61 21.88
C LEU A 96 -11.14 -3.35 21.06
N LEU A 97 -10.49 -3.52 19.91
CA LEU A 97 -10.15 -2.40 19.03
C LEU A 97 -11.40 -1.81 18.37
N LEU A 98 -12.20 -2.64 17.71
CA LEU A 98 -13.29 -2.20 16.84
C LEU A 98 -14.50 -1.63 17.59
N THR A 99 -14.73 -2.05 18.84
CA THR A 99 -15.83 -1.52 19.66
C THR A 99 -15.42 -0.33 20.53
N THR A 100 -14.24 0.25 20.31
CA THR A 100 -13.79 1.45 21.03
C THR A 100 -14.74 2.62 20.73
N PRO A 101 -15.41 3.23 21.73
CA PRO A 101 -16.28 4.37 21.50
C PRO A 101 -15.52 5.56 20.89
N GLY A 102 -16.11 6.21 19.89
CA GLY A 102 -15.52 7.37 19.24
C GLY A 102 -14.37 7.07 18.28
N LEU A 103 -14.06 5.79 18.00
CA LEU A 103 -12.95 5.41 17.11
C LEU A 103 -13.06 6.07 15.72
N GLY A 104 -14.29 6.21 15.22
CA GLY A 104 -14.60 6.83 13.93
C GLY A 104 -14.24 8.32 13.79
N GLU A 105 -13.96 9.02 14.89
CA GLU A 105 -13.47 10.40 14.89
C GLU A 105 -12.06 10.50 14.30
N TYR A 106 -11.24 9.45 14.48
CA TYR A 106 -9.84 9.42 14.09
C TYR A 106 -9.54 8.37 13.02
N ILE A 107 -10.40 7.36 12.89
CA ILE A 107 -10.24 6.27 11.94
C ILE A 107 -11.30 6.39 10.84
N SER A 108 -10.86 6.43 9.59
CA SER A 108 -11.72 6.46 8.41
C SER A 108 -11.82 5.10 7.72
N GLY A 109 -10.84 4.22 7.92
CA GLY A 109 -10.86 2.85 7.41
C GLY A 109 -10.16 1.87 8.34
N ALA A 110 -10.58 0.60 8.30
CA ALA A 110 -9.92 -0.49 9.03
C ALA A 110 -9.58 -1.63 8.08
N ILE A 111 -8.30 -2.02 8.00
CA ILE A 111 -7.87 -3.17 7.18
C ILE A 111 -7.99 -4.41 8.04
N LEU A 112 -8.81 -5.36 7.58
CA LEU A 112 -9.08 -6.62 8.26
C LEU A 112 -8.29 -7.76 7.62
N PHE A 113 -8.03 -8.81 8.41
CA PHE A 113 -7.68 -10.12 7.89
C PHE A 113 -8.98 -10.89 7.56
N GLU A 114 -8.91 -11.89 6.69
CA GLU A 114 -10.08 -12.63 6.23
C GLU A 114 -10.89 -13.23 7.38
N GLU A 115 -10.22 -13.84 8.38
CA GLU A 115 -10.89 -14.35 9.59
C GLU A 115 -11.75 -13.26 10.26
N THR A 116 -11.21 -12.05 10.42
CA THR A 116 -11.90 -10.93 11.07
C THR A 116 -13.05 -10.37 10.23
N LEU A 117 -12.96 -10.41 8.90
CA LEU A 117 -14.02 -9.93 8.00
C LEU A 117 -15.33 -10.74 8.17
N TYR A 118 -15.21 -12.02 8.49
CA TYR A 118 -16.34 -12.93 8.71
C TYR A 118 -16.69 -13.13 10.20
N GLN A 119 -15.89 -12.60 11.12
CA GLN A 119 -16.16 -12.64 12.55
C GLN A 119 -17.24 -11.64 12.98
N SER A 120 -17.79 -11.93 14.15
CA SER A 120 -18.72 -11.07 14.87
C SER A 120 -18.16 -10.75 16.25
N THR A 121 -18.73 -9.76 16.91
CA THR A 121 -18.58 -9.55 18.34
C THR A 121 -19.19 -10.72 19.12
N THR A 122 -18.85 -10.83 20.41
CA THR A 122 -19.38 -11.86 21.32
C THR A 122 -20.90 -11.81 21.50
N ASP A 123 -21.54 -10.66 21.24
CA ASP A 123 -23.00 -10.48 21.23
C ASP A 123 -23.64 -10.67 19.84
N GLY A 124 -22.88 -11.16 18.86
CA GLY A 124 -23.39 -11.63 17.56
C GLY A 124 -23.45 -10.58 16.45
N LYS A 125 -22.91 -9.37 16.67
CA LYS A 125 -22.88 -8.32 15.66
C LYS A 125 -21.66 -8.44 14.76
N LYS A 126 -21.84 -8.41 13.44
CA LYS A 126 -20.70 -8.52 12.51
C LYS A 126 -19.75 -7.35 12.68
N PHE A 127 -18.43 -7.60 12.64
CA PHE A 127 -17.44 -6.53 12.76
C PHE A 127 -17.56 -5.47 11.65
N VAL A 128 -17.94 -5.88 10.44
CA VAL A 128 -18.22 -4.95 9.33
C VAL A 128 -19.32 -3.94 9.66
N ASP A 129 -20.33 -4.34 10.45
CA ASP A 129 -21.44 -3.47 10.83
C ASP A 129 -21.04 -2.55 11.98
N VAL A 130 -20.25 -3.04 12.95
CA VAL A 130 -19.62 -2.21 14.00
C VAL A 130 -18.79 -1.06 13.40
N LEU A 131 -18.00 -1.35 12.36
CA LEU A 131 -17.20 -0.36 11.65
C LEU A 131 -18.09 0.70 10.97
N ARG A 132 -19.11 0.25 10.23
CA ARG A 132 -20.00 1.14 9.47
C ARG A 132 -20.79 2.10 10.35
N GLU A 133 -21.27 1.64 11.50
CA GLU A 133 -21.97 2.50 12.46
C GLU A 133 -21.09 3.62 12.99
N GLN A 134 -19.79 3.37 13.09
CA GLN A 134 -18.80 4.38 13.44
C GLN A 134 -18.26 5.16 12.24
N LYS A 135 -18.85 5.00 11.05
CA LYS A 135 -18.39 5.65 9.80
C LYS A 135 -16.95 5.30 9.42
N ILE A 136 -16.53 4.09 9.78
CA ILE A 136 -15.25 3.49 9.40
C ILE A 136 -15.51 2.56 8.21
N VAL A 137 -14.81 2.77 7.12
CA VAL A 137 -14.91 1.91 5.94
C VAL A 137 -14.23 0.57 6.25
N PRO A 138 -14.86 -0.59 6.01
CA PRO A 138 -14.20 -1.89 6.12
C PRO A 138 -13.30 -2.16 4.91
N GLY A 139 -12.08 -2.61 5.15
CA GLY A 139 -11.13 -3.04 4.14
C GLY A 139 -10.56 -4.42 4.41
N ILE A 140 -9.96 -5.02 3.40
CA ILE A 140 -9.48 -6.41 3.45
C ILE A 140 -8.07 -6.54 2.89
N LYS A 141 -7.19 -7.24 3.60
CA LYS A 141 -5.91 -7.68 3.03
C LYS A 141 -6.15 -8.85 2.08
N VAL A 142 -5.70 -8.73 0.84
CA VAL A 142 -5.98 -9.75 -0.21
C VAL A 142 -4.73 -10.45 -0.74
N ASP A 143 -3.54 -9.94 -0.45
CA ASP A 143 -2.29 -10.64 -0.77
C ASP A 143 -2.14 -11.94 0.03
N LYS A 144 -1.46 -12.93 -0.56
CA LYS A 144 -1.16 -14.23 0.06
C LYS A 144 0.28 -14.30 0.62
N GLY A 145 0.89 -13.14 0.86
CA GLY A 145 2.19 -13.02 1.47
C GLY A 145 3.36 -13.07 0.48
N LEU A 146 4.55 -12.92 1.05
CA LEU A 146 5.81 -12.88 0.33
C LEU A 146 6.41 -14.28 0.21
N VAL A 147 7.03 -14.56 -0.91
CA VAL A 147 7.85 -15.76 -1.13
C VAL A 147 9.18 -15.36 -1.78
N PRO A 148 10.23 -16.20 -1.68
CA PRO A 148 11.50 -15.95 -2.35
C PRO A 148 11.30 -15.73 -3.85
N LEU A 149 11.96 -14.73 -4.41
CA LEU A 149 11.96 -14.44 -5.84
C LEU A 149 13.05 -15.27 -6.53
N PRO A 150 12.70 -16.29 -7.35
CA PRO A 150 13.70 -17.10 -8.03
C PRO A 150 14.56 -16.26 -8.98
N GLY A 151 15.86 -16.54 -9.02
CA GLY A 151 16.80 -15.78 -9.85
C GLY A 151 17.17 -14.39 -9.30
N SER A 152 16.85 -14.11 -8.03
CA SER A 152 17.22 -12.88 -7.33
C SER A 152 18.21 -13.15 -6.19
N ASN A 153 18.77 -12.07 -5.62
CA ASN A 153 19.68 -12.14 -4.49
C ASN A 153 18.92 -12.12 -3.16
N ASN A 154 18.24 -13.22 -2.80
CA ASN A 154 17.39 -13.30 -1.60
C ASN A 154 16.29 -12.21 -1.53
N GLU A 155 15.84 -11.71 -2.69
CA GLU A 155 14.71 -10.81 -2.76
C GLU A 155 13.40 -11.62 -2.71
N SER A 156 12.28 -10.94 -2.55
CA SER A 156 10.96 -11.58 -2.45
C SER A 156 9.98 -10.97 -3.42
N TRP A 157 8.94 -11.73 -3.76
CA TRP A 157 7.78 -11.23 -4.47
C TRP A 157 6.50 -11.64 -3.76
N CYS A 158 5.39 -11.01 -4.08
CA CYS A 158 4.13 -11.21 -3.40
C CYS A 158 3.15 -12.01 -4.25
N GLN A 159 2.54 -13.05 -3.66
CA GLN A 159 1.59 -13.92 -4.33
C GLN A 159 0.13 -13.53 -4.03
N GLY A 160 -0.81 -14.08 -4.81
CA GLY A 160 -2.25 -13.99 -4.51
C GLY A 160 -3.14 -13.50 -5.66
N LEU A 161 -2.60 -13.30 -6.86
CA LEU A 161 -3.36 -12.86 -8.04
C LEU A 161 -4.34 -13.94 -8.51
N ASP A 162 -3.97 -15.21 -8.36
CA ASP A 162 -4.83 -16.34 -8.71
C ASP A 162 -6.11 -16.33 -7.87
N GLY A 163 -7.25 -16.30 -8.58
CA GLY A 163 -8.58 -16.21 -7.98
C GLY A 163 -8.90 -14.87 -7.31
N LEU A 164 -8.05 -13.85 -7.45
CA LEU A 164 -8.23 -12.55 -6.77
C LEU A 164 -9.55 -11.87 -7.15
N ALA A 165 -9.99 -11.96 -8.40
CA ALA A 165 -11.27 -11.36 -8.84
C ALA A 165 -12.45 -11.96 -8.05
N SER A 166 -12.57 -13.29 -8.04
CA SER A 166 -13.63 -13.99 -7.30
C SER A 166 -13.60 -13.68 -5.80
N ARG A 167 -12.39 -13.65 -5.20
CA ARG A 167 -12.24 -13.28 -3.78
C ARG A 167 -12.67 -11.83 -3.53
N SER A 168 -12.26 -10.90 -4.39
CA SER A 168 -12.59 -9.47 -4.27
C SER A 168 -14.09 -9.24 -4.36
N ALA A 169 -14.77 -9.90 -5.30
CA ALA A 169 -16.23 -9.86 -5.41
C ALA A 169 -16.92 -10.38 -4.15
N GLU A 170 -16.39 -11.45 -3.53
CA GLU A 170 -16.95 -11.99 -2.29
C GLU A 170 -16.72 -11.08 -1.09
N TYR A 171 -15.52 -10.49 -0.97
CA TYR A 171 -15.25 -9.50 0.08
C TYR A 171 -16.11 -8.24 -0.07
N TYR A 172 -16.36 -7.81 -1.31
CA TYR A 172 -17.25 -6.69 -1.59
C TYR A 172 -18.69 -6.97 -1.09
N LYS A 173 -19.22 -8.17 -1.35
CA LYS A 173 -20.52 -8.62 -0.82
C LYS A 173 -20.54 -8.68 0.70
N GLN A 174 -19.48 -9.19 1.30
CA GLN A 174 -19.33 -9.27 2.75
C GLN A 174 -19.22 -7.89 3.41
N GLY A 175 -18.82 -6.87 2.65
CA GLY A 175 -18.96 -5.48 3.03
C GLY A 175 -17.69 -4.64 2.98
N ALA A 176 -16.58 -5.22 2.54
CA ALA A 176 -15.35 -4.47 2.26
C ALA A 176 -15.58 -3.48 1.11
N ARG A 177 -14.89 -2.34 1.15
CA ARG A 177 -14.90 -1.32 0.09
C ARG A 177 -13.51 -0.89 -0.36
N PHE A 178 -12.48 -1.38 0.31
CA PHE A 178 -11.11 -1.24 -0.13
C PHE A 178 -10.31 -2.50 0.18
N ALA A 179 -9.22 -2.69 -0.55
CA ALA A 179 -8.32 -3.80 -0.38
C ALA A 179 -6.92 -3.28 -0.05
N LYS A 180 -6.07 -4.16 0.46
CA LYS A 180 -4.65 -3.89 0.67
C LYS A 180 -3.81 -5.03 0.12
N TRP A 181 -2.73 -4.68 -0.59
CA TRP A 181 -1.73 -5.62 -1.09
C TRP A 181 -0.33 -5.11 -0.77
N ARG A 182 0.41 -5.88 0.02
CA ARG A 182 1.78 -5.55 0.41
C ARG A 182 2.80 -6.27 -0.46
N THR A 183 3.65 -5.51 -1.15
CA THR A 183 4.92 -6.03 -1.68
C THR A 183 6.10 -5.39 -0.95
N VAL A 184 7.29 -5.96 -1.08
CA VAL A 184 8.50 -5.42 -0.46
C VAL A 184 9.62 -5.31 -1.46
N VAL A 185 10.48 -4.32 -1.22
CA VAL A 185 11.75 -4.14 -1.92
C VAL A 185 12.84 -3.98 -0.87
N SER A 186 13.89 -4.79 -0.97
CA SER A 186 14.99 -4.84 0.01
C SER A 186 16.18 -4.03 -0.48
N ILE A 187 16.71 -3.14 0.37
CA ILE A 187 17.96 -2.41 0.13
C ILE A 187 19.21 -3.28 0.40
N PRO A 188 19.26 -4.11 1.46
CA PRO A 188 20.41 -4.98 1.70
C PRO A 188 20.58 -6.06 0.62
N CYS A 189 19.47 -6.53 0.05
CA CYS A 189 19.46 -7.60 -0.95
C CYS A 189 19.52 -7.07 -2.39
N GLY A 190 19.27 -5.76 -2.59
CA GLY A 190 19.10 -5.13 -3.90
C GLY A 190 18.64 -3.67 -3.77
N PRO A 191 17.86 -3.10 -4.69
CA PRO A 191 16.91 -3.87 -5.46
C PRO A 191 17.38 -4.14 -6.89
N SER A 192 17.34 -5.41 -7.27
CA SER A 192 17.54 -5.80 -8.66
C SER A 192 16.42 -5.22 -9.53
N ALA A 193 16.71 -5.00 -10.82
CA ALA A 193 15.67 -4.58 -11.77
C ALA A 193 14.51 -5.59 -11.84
N LEU A 194 14.80 -6.89 -11.61
CA LEU A 194 13.79 -7.94 -11.56
C LEU A 194 12.82 -7.72 -10.38
N ALA A 195 13.34 -7.52 -9.17
CA ALA A 195 12.50 -7.31 -7.98
C ALA A 195 11.68 -6.03 -8.04
N VAL A 196 12.27 -4.93 -8.55
CA VAL A 196 11.53 -3.67 -8.75
C VAL A 196 10.37 -3.88 -9.73
N LYS A 197 10.64 -4.48 -10.89
CA LYS A 197 9.63 -4.74 -11.91
C LYS A 197 8.53 -5.67 -11.39
N GLU A 198 8.89 -6.75 -10.70
CA GLU A 198 7.93 -7.71 -10.16
C GLU A 198 7.02 -7.07 -9.11
N ALA A 199 7.59 -6.28 -8.19
CA ALA A 199 6.83 -5.53 -7.21
C ALA A 199 5.85 -4.56 -7.86
N ALA A 200 6.30 -3.79 -8.86
CA ALA A 200 5.48 -2.81 -9.56
C ALA A 200 4.39 -3.46 -10.42
N TRP A 201 4.73 -4.51 -11.17
CA TRP A 201 3.79 -5.25 -12.01
C TRP A 201 2.71 -5.95 -11.18
N GLY A 202 3.11 -6.65 -10.10
CA GLY A 202 2.18 -7.32 -9.21
C GLY A 202 1.16 -6.36 -8.59
N LEU A 203 1.63 -5.20 -8.09
CA LEU A 203 0.77 -4.14 -7.55
C LEU A 203 -0.21 -3.60 -8.60
N ALA A 204 0.24 -3.40 -9.84
CA ALA A 204 -0.61 -2.88 -10.90
C ALA A 204 -1.72 -3.86 -11.29
N ARG A 205 -1.40 -5.16 -11.41
CA ARG A 205 -2.37 -6.22 -11.68
C ARG A 205 -3.40 -6.33 -10.54
N TYR A 206 -2.93 -6.31 -9.30
CA TYR A 206 -3.79 -6.29 -8.12
C TYR A 206 -4.75 -5.10 -8.12
N ALA A 207 -4.24 -3.90 -8.39
CA ALA A 207 -5.02 -2.67 -8.36
C ALA A 207 -6.14 -2.69 -9.40
N ALA A 208 -5.82 -3.08 -10.65
CA ALA A 208 -6.81 -3.21 -11.71
C ALA A 208 -7.90 -4.23 -11.37
N ILE A 209 -7.53 -5.41 -10.87
CA ILE A 209 -8.50 -6.44 -10.46
C ILE A 209 -9.38 -5.95 -9.31
N SER A 210 -8.82 -5.22 -8.34
CA SER A 210 -9.58 -4.68 -7.21
C SER A 210 -10.62 -3.66 -7.67
N GLN A 211 -10.23 -2.73 -8.56
CA GLN A 211 -11.15 -1.73 -9.12
C GLN A 211 -12.27 -2.36 -9.94
N ASP A 212 -11.96 -3.39 -10.75
CA ASP A 212 -12.97 -4.15 -11.52
C ASP A 212 -13.98 -4.89 -10.61
N ASN A 213 -13.68 -5.05 -9.32
CA ASN A 213 -14.54 -5.70 -8.33
C ASN A 213 -15.01 -4.74 -7.22
N GLY A 214 -14.95 -3.43 -7.44
CA GLY A 214 -15.53 -2.43 -6.52
C GLY A 214 -14.73 -2.18 -5.25
N LEU A 215 -13.46 -2.60 -5.18
CA LEU A 215 -12.59 -2.35 -4.04
C LEU A 215 -11.52 -1.30 -4.41
N VAL A 216 -11.44 -0.21 -3.65
CA VAL A 216 -10.33 0.75 -3.74
C VAL A 216 -9.02 0.04 -3.38
N PRO A 217 -8.02 -0.07 -4.26
CA PRO A 217 -6.76 -0.69 -3.91
C PRO A 217 -5.86 0.27 -3.12
N ILE A 218 -5.43 -0.17 -1.94
CA ILE A 218 -4.25 0.38 -1.27
C ILE A 218 -3.02 -0.29 -1.87
N VAL A 219 -2.25 0.50 -2.61
CA VAL A 219 -0.99 0.10 -3.24
C VAL A 219 0.12 0.27 -2.20
N GLU A 220 0.73 -0.82 -1.72
CA GLU A 220 1.77 -0.79 -0.68
C GLU A 220 3.13 -1.28 -1.21
N PRO A 221 3.92 -0.38 -1.85
CA PRO A 221 5.30 -0.65 -2.29
C PRO A 221 6.27 -0.36 -1.16
N GLU A 222 6.35 -1.25 -0.17
CA GLU A 222 7.20 -1.04 1.00
C GLU A 222 8.69 -1.19 0.65
N ILE A 223 9.47 -0.13 0.84
CA ILE A 223 10.92 -0.25 0.93
C ILE A 223 11.26 -0.66 2.35
N LEU A 224 11.92 -1.80 2.51
CA LEU A 224 12.26 -2.36 3.82
C LEU A 224 13.24 -1.44 4.56
N LEU A 225 13.06 -1.37 5.87
CA LEU A 225 13.89 -0.57 6.77
C LEU A 225 15.26 -1.23 7.04
N ASP A 226 15.38 -2.54 6.82
CA ASP A 226 16.54 -3.35 7.19
C ASP A 226 17.86 -2.86 6.58
N GLY A 227 18.96 -2.96 7.34
CA GLY A 227 20.33 -2.63 6.93
C GLY A 227 20.89 -1.31 7.47
N ASP A 228 22.17 -1.08 7.16
CA ASP A 228 22.96 0.10 7.52
C ASP A 228 23.17 1.00 6.30
N HIS A 229 22.10 1.63 5.83
CA HIS A 229 22.14 2.56 4.70
C HIS A 229 21.70 3.96 5.13
N PRO A 230 22.31 5.02 4.57
CA PRO A 230 21.91 6.39 4.87
C PRO A 230 20.57 6.72 4.22
N ILE A 231 19.90 7.79 4.67
CA ILE A 231 18.56 8.19 4.21
C ILE A 231 18.51 8.48 2.70
N GLU A 232 19.61 8.97 2.12
CA GLU A 232 19.75 9.25 0.70
C GLU A 232 19.62 7.97 -0.14
N ARG A 233 20.10 6.84 0.37
CA ARG A 233 19.96 5.55 -0.31
C ARG A 233 18.51 5.11 -0.35
N THR A 234 17.78 5.31 0.75
CA THR A 234 16.32 5.06 0.79
C THR A 234 15.58 5.95 -0.19
N LEU A 235 15.96 7.23 -0.30
CA LEU A 235 15.39 8.16 -1.28
C LEU A 235 15.60 7.65 -2.72
N GLU A 236 16.84 7.31 -3.09
CA GLU A 236 17.20 6.82 -4.43
C GLU A 236 16.39 5.58 -4.80
N VAL A 237 16.31 4.62 -3.88
CA VAL A 237 15.57 3.37 -4.10
C VAL A 237 14.07 3.63 -4.19
N ALA A 238 13.50 4.44 -3.31
CA ALA A 238 12.07 4.81 -3.38
C ALA A 238 11.74 5.51 -4.70
N GLU A 239 12.61 6.41 -5.19
CA GLU A 239 12.42 7.08 -6.46
C GLU A 239 12.37 6.12 -7.64
N LYS A 240 13.27 5.13 -7.67
CA LYS A 240 13.30 4.11 -8.72
C LYS A 240 12.05 3.23 -8.67
N VAL A 241 11.72 2.72 -7.48
CA VAL A 241 10.59 1.78 -7.31
C VAL A 241 9.27 2.48 -7.62
N TRP A 242 9.04 3.68 -7.09
CA TRP A 242 7.75 4.34 -7.26
C TRP A 242 7.55 4.87 -8.67
N ALA A 243 8.63 5.19 -9.40
CA ALA A 243 8.53 5.46 -10.84
C ALA A 243 7.95 4.25 -11.61
N GLU A 244 8.47 3.05 -11.36
CA GLU A 244 7.96 1.83 -12.01
C GLU A 244 6.55 1.46 -11.54
N VAL A 245 6.23 1.65 -10.26
CA VAL A 245 4.87 1.42 -9.74
C VAL A 245 3.85 2.27 -10.48
N PHE A 246 4.05 3.59 -10.57
CA PHE A 246 3.09 4.46 -11.26
C PHE A 246 3.08 4.26 -12.78
N TYR A 247 4.23 3.91 -13.38
CA TYR A 247 4.27 3.48 -14.78
C TYR A 247 3.36 2.26 -15.01
N TYR A 248 3.54 1.19 -14.24
CA TYR A 248 2.75 -0.03 -14.45
C TYR A 248 1.29 0.09 -14.02
N LEU A 249 0.97 0.92 -13.03
CA LEU A 249 -0.42 1.27 -12.70
C LEU A 249 -1.10 1.94 -13.92
N ALA A 250 -0.41 2.85 -14.61
CA ALA A 250 -0.92 3.48 -15.83
C ALA A 250 -1.08 2.46 -16.97
N GLU A 251 -0.09 1.60 -17.20
CA GLU A 251 -0.16 0.54 -18.22
C GLU A 251 -1.31 -0.45 -17.99
N ASN A 252 -1.72 -0.65 -16.74
CA ASN A 252 -2.87 -1.47 -16.37
C ASN A 252 -4.19 -0.69 -16.29
N ASN A 253 -4.22 0.56 -16.77
CA ASN A 253 -5.40 1.43 -16.82
C ASN A 253 -6.06 1.65 -15.44
N VAL A 254 -5.26 1.72 -14.38
CA VAL A 254 -5.76 1.97 -13.03
C VAL A 254 -6.21 3.43 -12.90
N VAL A 255 -7.40 3.65 -12.34
CA VAL A 255 -7.94 4.99 -12.06
C VAL A 255 -7.28 5.54 -10.80
N PHE A 256 -6.43 6.55 -10.90
CA PHE A 256 -5.63 7.05 -9.77
C PHE A 256 -6.48 7.77 -8.70
N GLU A 257 -7.59 8.37 -9.09
CA GLU A 257 -8.57 8.98 -8.18
C GLU A 257 -9.25 7.95 -7.27
N GLY A 258 -9.21 6.67 -7.67
CA GLY A 258 -9.79 5.54 -6.97
C GLY A 258 -8.74 4.61 -6.36
N ILE A 259 -7.54 5.09 -6.03
CA ILE A 259 -6.53 4.33 -5.26
C ILE A 259 -6.15 5.06 -3.97
N LEU A 260 -5.40 4.38 -3.10
CA LEU A 260 -4.61 5.02 -2.04
C LEU A 260 -3.20 4.46 -2.09
N LEU A 261 -2.19 5.28 -1.76
CA LEU A 261 -0.82 4.80 -1.64
C LEU A 261 -0.49 4.55 -0.17
N LYS A 262 0.11 3.40 0.15
CA LYS A 262 0.65 3.09 1.48
C LYS A 262 2.15 2.84 1.37
N PRO A 263 2.98 3.90 1.31
CA PRO A 263 4.42 3.74 1.23
C PRO A 263 5.06 3.67 2.62
N SER A 264 6.31 3.22 2.68
CA SER A 264 7.19 3.53 3.80
C SER A 264 7.61 5.01 3.77
N MET A 265 7.90 5.58 4.93
CA MET A 265 8.58 6.87 5.00
C MET A 265 10.04 6.71 4.55
N VAL A 266 10.64 7.78 4.02
CA VAL A 266 12.06 7.79 3.67
C VAL A 266 12.87 8.03 4.94
N THR A 267 13.46 6.97 5.47
CA THR A 267 14.23 6.95 6.72
C THR A 267 15.59 6.29 6.47
N PRO A 268 16.62 6.58 7.29
CA PRO A 268 17.82 5.76 7.29
C PRO A 268 17.49 4.33 7.73
N GLY A 269 18.35 3.38 7.36
CA GLY A 269 18.19 1.98 7.72
C GLY A 269 18.15 1.75 9.24
N ALA A 270 17.52 0.65 9.67
CA ALA A 270 17.34 0.34 11.09
C ALA A 270 18.66 0.33 11.87
N GLU A 271 19.71 -0.20 11.24
CA GLU A 271 21.06 -0.41 11.79
C GLU A 271 21.95 0.82 11.59
N HIS A 272 21.47 1.84 10.86
CA HIS A 272 22.23 3.05 10.63
C HIS A 272 22.45 3.84 11.92
N LYS A 273 23.72 4.22 12.14
CA LYS A 273 24.18 4.85 13.38
C LYS A 273 23.50 6.19 13.64
N GLU A 274 23.35 7.00 12.59
CA GLU A 274 22.74 8.32 12.68
C GLU A 274 21.23 8.22 12.48
N LYS A 275 20.47 8.74 13.46
CA LYS A 275 19.02 8.88 13.33
C LYS A 275 18.71 10.22 12.67
N ALA A 276 17.75 10.21 11.74
CA ALA A 276 17.29 11.42 11.09
C ALA A 276 16.21 12.10 11.93
N SER A 277 16.20 13.45 11.94
CA SER A 277 15.13 14.21 12.59
C SER A 277 13.80 14.08 11.83
N PRO A 278 12.65 14.33 12.46
CA PRO A 278 11.36 14.34 11.78
C PRO A 278 11.29 15.27 10.58
N GLU A 279 11.92 16.44 10.65
CA GLU A 279 11.98 17.43 9.56
C GLU A 279 12.79 16.88 8.37
N THR A 280 13.88 16.16 8.67
CA THR A 280 14.73 15.53 7.65
C THR A 280 13.99 14.40 6.94
N ILE A 281 13.31 13.54 7.71
CA ILE A 281 12.46 12.45 7.20
C ILE A 281 11.33 13.02 6.34
N ALA A 282 10.63 14.05 6.84
CA ALA A 282 9.55 14.71 6.12
C ALA A 282 10.04 15.32 4.80
N LYS A 283 11.17 16.03 4.81
CA LYS A 283 11.75 16.62 3.59
C LYS A 283 12.02 15.56 2.52
N HIS A 284 12.69 14.46 2.88
CA HIS A 284 13.02 13.40 1.92
C HIS A 284 11.76 12.67 1.42
N THR A 285 10.85 12.36 2.34
CA THR A 285 9.60 11.66 2.01
C THR A 285 8.72 12.49 1.09
N LEU A 286 8.51 13.77 1.39
CA LEU A 286 7.74 14.67 0.53
C LEU A 286 8.43 14.92 -0.82
N THR A 287 9.77 14.88 -0.87
CA THR A 287 10.53 15.03 -2.12
C THR A 287 10.21 13.90 -3.10
N VAL A 288 10.27 12.64 -2.66
CA VAL A 288 9.94 11.51 -3.55
C VAL A 288 8.47 11.48 -3.94
N LEU A 289 7.55 11.83 -3.02
CA LEU A 289 6.12 11.96 -3.35
C LEU A 289 5.91 12.99 -4.48
N LYS A 290 6.48 14.19 -4.35
CA LYS A 290 6.41 15.25 -5.38
C LYS A 290 7.03 14.85 -6.71
N ARG A 291 8.03 13.97 -6.70
CA ARG A 291 8.71 13.51 -7.93
C ARG A 291 7.99 12.35 -8.62
N ARG A 292 7.26 11.51 -7.89
CA ARG A 292 6.79 10.20 -8.41
C ARG A 292 5.29 9.97 -8.32
N VAL A 293 4.57 10.67 -7.44
CA VAL A 293 3.14 10.44 -7.23
C VAL A 293 2.33 11.49 -7.98
N PRO A 294 1.36 11.11 -8.82
CA PRO A 294 0.43 12.06 -9.44
C PRO A 294 -0.51 12.70 -8.40
N PRO A 295 -0.87 13.99 -8.53
CA PRO A 295 -1.80 14.66 -7.62
C PRO A 295 -3.24 14.12 -7.71
N ALA A 296 -3.55 13.28 -8.71
CA ALA A 296 -4.85 12.61 -8.82
C ALA A 296 -5.09 11.58 -7.70
N VAL A 297 -4.03 11.05 -7.08
CA VAL A 297 -4.16 10.15 -5.93
C VAL A 297 -4.81 10.94 -4.76
N PRO A 298 -5.85 10.44 -4.10
CA PRO A 298 -6.52 11.19 -3.04
C PRO A 298 -5.75 11.20 -1.71
N GLY A 299 -5.03 10.12 -1.37
CA GLY A 299 -4.38 9.99 -0.07
C GLY A 299 -3.12 9.12 -0.05
N ILE A 300 -2.16 9.55 0.78
CA ILE A 300 -0.93 8.83 1.12
C ILE A 300 -1.04 8.39 2.59
N MET A 301 -1.21 7.09 2.80
CA MET A 301 -1.55 6.48 4.08
C MET A 301 -0.35 5.70 4.60
N PHE A 302 0.64 6.39 5.19
CA PHE A 302 1.94 5.80 5.54
C PHE A 302 1.83 4.58 6.44
N LEU A 303 2.61 3.54 6.15
CA LEU A 303 2.88 2.48 7.12
C LEU A 303 3.84 2.99 8.19
N SER A 304 3.70 2.52 9.44
CA SER A 304 4.63 2.88 10.51
C SER A 304 5.96 2.14 10.39
N GLY A 305 5.97 0.98 9.74
CA GLY A 305 7.17 0.14 9.62
C GLY A 305 7.69 -0.25 11.00
N GLY A 306 9.02 -0.18 11.18
CA GLY A 306 9.74 -0.43 12.43
C GLY A 306 9.71 0.69 13.48
N GLN A 307 9.08 1.82 13.18
CA GLN A 307 9.07 2.99 14.06
C GLN A 307 8.27 2.75 15.35
N SER A 308 8.65 3.44 16.41
CA SER A 308 7.84 3.58 17.63
C SER A 308 6.56 4.40 17.37
N GLU A 309 5.61 4.34 18.31
CA GLU A 309 4.36 5.12 18.24
C GLU A 309 4.63 6.64 18.16
N ALA A 310 5.60 7.12 18.96
CA ALA A 310 6.00 8.52 18.99
C ALA A 310 6.72 8.95 17.69
N GLU A 311 7.70 8.17 17.22
CA GLU A 311 8.43 8.50 15.98
C GLU A 311 7.49 8.57 14.78
N ALA A 312 6.61 7.58 14.61
CA ALA A 312 5.65 7.56 13.51
C ALA A 312 4.75 8.81 13.54
N THR A 313 4.28 9.21 14.72
CA THR A 313 3.44 10.39 14.93
C THR A 313 4.21 11.69 14.62
N LEU A 314 5.43 11.85 15.14
CA LEU A 314 6.24 13.04 14.94
C LEU A 314 6.63 13.23 13.46
N ASN A 315 7.01 12.14 12.79
CA ASN A 315 7.36 12.17 11.36
C ASN A 315 6.14 12.53 10.49
N LEU A 316 4.97 11.95 10.78
CA LEU A 316 3.73 12.29 10.07
C LEU A 316 3.32 13.74 10.32
N ASN A 317 3.47 14.23 11.56
CA ASN A 317 3.20 15.62 11.90
C ASN A 317 4.12 16.57 11.11
N ALA A 318 5.42 16.27 11.03
CA ALA A 318 6.40 17.06 10.28
C ALA A 318 6.05 17.15 8.79
N MET A 319 5.55 16.06 8.17
CA MET A 319 5.10 16.06 6.77
C MET A 319 3.87 16.95 6.52
N ASN A 320 3.02 17.13 7.54
CA ASN A 320 1.81 17.93 7.46
C ASN A 320 2.02 19.41 7.83
N GLN A 321 3.23 19.83 8.19
CA GLN A 321 3.55 21.25 8.41
C GLN A 321 3.63 22.08 7.13
N SER A 322 3.47 21.45 5.96
CA SER A 322 3.41 22.13 4.66
C SER A 322 2.24 21.62 3.83
N PRO A 323 1.67 22.46 2.94
CA PRO A 323 0.59 22.02 2.05
C PRO A 323 1.02 20.86 1.15
N ASN A 324 0.14 19.86 1.05
CA ASN A 324 0.32 18.71 0.17
C ASN A 324 -0.87 18.62 -0.80
N PRO A 325 -0.68 18.23 -2.07
CA PRO A 325 -1.78 17.99 -3.00
C PRO A 325 -2.57 16.70 -2.66
N TRP A 326 -1.99 15.83 -1.83
CA TRP A 326 -2.62 14.63 -1.29
C TRP A 326 -3.00 14.83 0.17
N HIS A 327 -3.99 14.07 0.65
CA HIS A 327 -4.16 13.87 2.10
C HIS A 327 -3.02 12.98 2.63
N VAL A 328 -2.15 13.54 3.46
CA VAL A 328 -1.01 12.81 4.05
C VAL A 328 -1.38 12.33 5.45
N SER A 329 -1.60 11.02 5.58
CA SER A 329 -2.12 10.39 6.80
C SER A 329 -1.43 9.05 7.08
N PHE A 330 -2.02 8.25 7.97
CA PHE A 330 -1.48 6.99 8.45
C PHE A 330 -2.31 5.77 8.02
N SER A 331 -1.63 4.64 7.88
CA SER A 331 -2.20 3.30 7.90
C SER A 331 -1.36 2.43 8.82
N TYR A 332 -1.60 2.56 10.12
CA TYR A 332 -0.73 2.05 11.17
C TYR A 332 -1.28 0.76 11.79
N ALA A 333 -0.36 -0.18 12.00
CA ALA A 333 -0.61 -1.39 12.78
C ALA A 333 0.02 -1.23 14.17
N ARG A 334 1.29 -1.58 14.32
CA ARG A 334 2.04 -1.50 15.59
C ARG A 334 1.95 -0.12 16.25
N ALA A 335 2.06 0.95 15.48
CA ALA A 335 2.05 2.32 16.01
C ALA A 335 0.70 2.75 16.64
N LEU A 336 -0.39 1.98 16.45
CA LEU A 336 -1.69 2.21 17.10
C LEU A 336 -2.07 1.11 18.11
N GLN A 337 -1.26 0.04 18.21
CA GLN A 337 -1.67 -1.19 18.89
C GLN A 337 -0.71 -1.61 20.01
N ASN A 338 0.56 -1.18 19.99
CA ASN A 338 1.55 -1.66 20.95
C ASN A 338 1.18 -1.27 22.39
N SER A 339 0.79 -0.01 22.62
CA SER A 339 0.35 0.45 23.94
C SER A 339 -0.99 -0.17 24.36
N VAL A 340 -1.89 -0.43 23.40
CA VAL A 340 -3.16 -1.15 23.66
C VAL A 340 -2.89 -2.57 24.16
N LEU A 341 -2.00 -3.32 23.50
CA LEU A 341 -1.62 -4.67 23.92
C LEU A 341 -1.02 -4.68 25.33
N LYS A 342 -0.14 -3.72 25.65
CA LYS A 342 0.46 -3.60 26.99
C LYS A 342 -0.61 -3.31 28.05
N ALA A 343 -1.49 -2.35 27.81
CA ALA A 343 -2.58 -2.04 28.73
C ALA A 343 -3.53 -3.24 28.92
N TRP A 344 -3.82 -3.97 27.84
CA TRP A 344 -4.65 -5.18 27.91
C TRP A 344 -4.01 -6.28 28.76
N LYS A 345 -2.69 -6.47 28.65
CA LYS A 345 -1.92 -7.39 29.51
C LYS A 345 -2.10 -7.06 31.00
N ASP A 346 -2.04 -5.79 31.35
CA ASP A 346 -2.16 -5.35 32.74
C ASP A 346 -3.58 -5.57 33.28
N ILE A 347 -4.60 -5.31 32.46
CA ILE A 347 -6.00 -5.65 32.79
C ILE A 347 -6.15 -7.17 33.02
N LEU A 348 -5.62 -8.00 32.11
CA LEU A 348 -5.68 -9.46 32.23
C LEU A 348 -4.99 -9.98 33.51
N ARG A 349 -3.87 -9.37 33.90
CA ARG A 349 -3.17 -9.67 35.15
C ARG A 349 -4.02 -9.34 36.38
N THR A 350 -4.61 -8.15 36.40
CA THR A 350 -5.49 -7.71 37.49
C THR A 350 -6.69 -8.64 37.62
N TRP A 351 -7.31 -9.05 36.50
CA TRP A 351 -8.41 -10.01 36.49
C TRP A 351 -8.01 -11.38 37.03
N LYS A 352 -6.84 -11.90 36.65
CA LYS A 352 -6.31 -13.17 37.19
C LYS A 352 -6.05 -13.08 38.69
N LEU A 353 -5.52 -11.96 39.19
CA LEU A 353 -5.34 -11.73 40.63
C LEU A 353 -6.68 -11.66 41.37
N HIS A 354 -7.67 -10.91 40.86
CA HIS A 354 -8.98 -10.79 41.51
C HIS A 354 -9.74 -12.12 41.52
N LYS A 355 -9.72 -12.88 40.41
CA LYS A 355 -10.28 -14.24 40.43
C LYS A 355 -9.48 -15.15 41.36
N GLY A 356 -8.14 -15.11 41.33
CA GLY A 356 -7.30 -15.87 42.27
C GLY A 356 -7.61 -15.56 43.74
N HIS A 357 -7.85 -14.29 44.07
CA HIS A 357 -8.27 -13.85 45.40
C HIS A 357 -9.68 -14.33 45.75
N CYS A 358 -10.66 -14.19 44.85
CA CYS A 358 -12.02 -14.68 45.03
C CYS A 358 -12.08 -16.21 45.23
N TRP A 359 -11.22 -16.97 44.56
CA TRP A 359 -11.05 -18.42 44.76
C TRP A 359 -10.27 -18.77 46.04
N SER A 360 -9.44 -17.86 46.57
CA SER A 360 -8.72 -18.04 47.83
C SER A 360 -9.56 -17.66 49.06
N GLU A 361 -10.45 -16.68 48.94
CA GLU A 361 -11.42 -16.28 49.97
C GLU A 361 -12.55 -17.29 50.10
N GLN A 362 -13.03 -17.89 49.00
CA GLN A 362 -13.96 -19.02 49.05
C GLN A 362 -13.37 -20.29 49.71
N ARG A 363 -12.05 -20.38 49.90
CA ARG A 363 -11.40 -21.48 50.63
C ARG A 363 -11.09 -21.15 52.10
N ARG A 364 -11.39 -19.94 52.60
CA ARG A 364 -11.01 -19.48 53.95
C ARG A 364 -12.16 -19.22 54.92
N THR A 365 -13.41 -19.49 54.54
CA THR A 365 -14.56 -19.48 55.48
C THR A 365 -15.17 -20.86 55.63
N PRO A 366 -14.87 -21.59 56.72
CA PRO A 366 -15.81 -22.57 57.26
C PRO A 366 -16.85 -21.85 58.13
N TRP A 367 -18.09 -22.37 58.15
CA TRP A 367 -19.24 -22.05 59.04
C TRP A 367 -20.20 -20.95 58.53
N LEU A 368 -21.54 -21.09 58.52
CA LEU A 368 -22.47 -22.07 59.13
C LEU A 368 -23.85 -22.03 58.44
N SER A 369 -24.55 -23.17 58.54
CA SER A 369 -26.01 -23.34 58.58
C SER A 369 -26.72 -22.40 59.56
#